data_AF-A0A7W5XKS4-F1
#
_entry.id   AF-A0A7W5XKS4-F1
#
_cell.length_a   1.000
_cell.length_b   1.000
_cell.length_c   1.000
_cell.angle_alpha   90.00
_cell.angle_beta   90.00
_cell.angle_gamma   90.00
#
_symmetry.space_group_name_H-M   'P 1'
#
loop_
_entity.id
_entity.type
_entity.pdbx_description
1 polymer ?
#
loop_
_entity_poly.entity_id
_entity_poly.type
_entity_poly.pdbx_seq_one_letter_code
_entity_poly.pdbx_strand_id
1 'polypeptide(L)'
;MPWMMLGVAAVGAIAAYDNWKSIRPMLGKAPASIVREAAETKSQPSREAPKQVAIAAPATKPRQTNDPLPPVAIPSPPAPVPTAKIVPASISPVSPSSSESAKAAFGYCGQGEHINCVGDAGIFWYKGEKIVIADMISPDVDRARCEDERKIAFAAKSRLLALLNAGPFDMNAAGKSDDRGAPRVVSRDGRSFGTRLIDEGLARKPGSAGGSWCA
;
A
#
# COMPACT_ATOMS: atom_id res chain seq x y z
N MET A 1 29.05 -33.90 -28.69
CA MET A 1 29.24 -32.47 -29.02
C MET A 1 27.95 -31.61 -29.11
N PRO A 2 26.82 -31.89 -28.43
CA PRO A 2 25.65 -30.99 -28.45
C PRO A 2 25.78 -29.79 -27.49
N TRP A 3 26.60 -29.91 -26.45
CA TRP A 3 26.84 -28.85 -25.46
C TRP A 3 27.55 -27.61 -26.03
N MET A 4 28.39 -27.78 -27.05
CA MET A 4 29.05 -26.64 -27.70
C MET A 4 28.05 -25.77 -28.48
N MET A 5 27.00 -26.35 -29.06
CA MET A 5 25.97 -25.57 -29.76
C MET A 5 25.14 -24.72 -28.79
N LEU A 6 24.85 -25.24 -27.59
CA LEU A 6 24.19 -24.46 -26.53
C LEU A 6 25.10 -23.33 -26.01
N GLY A 7 26.40 -23.58 -25.86
CA GLY A 7 27.37 -22.56 -25.47
C GLY A 7 27.48 -21.42 -26.48
N VAL A 8 27.58 -21.75 -27.78
CA VAL A 8 27.64 -20.74 -28.86
C VAL A 8 26.33 -19.94 -28.94
N ALA A 9 25.18 -20.59 -28.78
CA ALA A 9 23.89 -19.91 -28.79
C ALA A 9 23.74 -18.91 -27.61
N ALA A 10 24.18 -19.29 -26.40
CA ALA A 10 24.13 -18.42 -25.24
C ALA A 10 25.07 -17.20 -25.40
N VAL A 11 26.30 -17.41 -25.87
CA VAL A 11 27.25 -16.31 -26.11
C VAL A 11 26.76 -15.38 -27.21
N GLY A 12 26.19 -15.92 -28.29
CA GLY A 12 25.58 -15.13 -29.36
C GLY A 12 24.40 -14.27 -28.86
N ALA A 13 23.55 -14.82 -27.98
CA ALA A 13 22.43 -14.09 -27.39
C ALA A 13 22.88 -12.94 -26.48
N ILE A 14 23.93 -13.14 -25.68
CA ILE A 14 24.50 -12.10 -24.81
C ILE A 14 25.11 -10.97 -25.65
N ALA A 15 25.92 -11.32 -26.65
CA ALA A 15 26.50 -10.34 -27.56
C ALA A 15 25.41 -9.55 -28.32
N ALA A 16 24.30 -10.20 -28.67
CA ALA A 16 23.18 -9.53 -29.33
C ALA A 16 22.39 -8.60 -28.38
N TYR A 17 22.28 -8.97 -27.11
CA TYR A 17 21.62 -8.17 -26.08
C TYR A 17 22.43 -6.91 -25.74
N ASP A 18 23.75 -7.05 -25.53
CA ASP A 18 24.63 -5.91 -25.23
C ASP A 18 24.78 -4.95 -26.43
N ASN A 19 24.73 -5.45 -27.66
CA ASN A 19 24.93 -4.65 -28.89
C ASN A 19 23.64 -4.36 -29.67
N TRP A 20 22.49 -4.39 -29.00
CA TRP A 20 21.16 -4.26 -29.62
C TRP A 20 21.01 -3.03 -30.53
N LYS A 21 21.61 -1.88 -30.19
CA LYS A 21 21.56 -0.65 -31.01
C LYS A 21 22.19 -0.82 -32.40
N SER A 22 23.19 -1.68 -32.53
CA SER A 22 23.90 -1.99 -33.78
C SER A 22 23.17 -3.04 -34.62
N ILE A 23 22.39 -3.92 -33.98
CA ILE A 23 21.69 -5.05 -34.62
C ILE A 23 20.29 -4.65 -35.11
N ARG A 24 19.65 -3.71 -34.41
CA ARG A 24 18.33 -3.17 -34.76
C ARG A 24 18.19 -2.71 -36.23
N PRO A 25 19.15 -2.00 -36.84
CA PRO A 25 19.05 -1.61 -38.26
C PRO A 25 19.25 -2.77 -39.25
N MET A 26 19.80 -3.91 -38.82
CA MET A 26 19.96 -5.11 -39.65
C MET A 26 18.73 -6.02 -39.63
N LEU A 27 17.94 -6.02 -38.55
CA LEU A 27 16.70 -6.80 -38.46
C LEU A 27 15.55 -6.27 -39.33
N GLY A 28 15.61 -5.00 -39.77
CA GLY A 28 14.57 -4.36 -40.58
C GLY A 28 14.47 -4.84 -42.04
N LYS A 29 15.20 -5.89 -42.43
CA LYS A 29 15.27 -6.41 -43.82
C LYS A 29 14.79 -7.86 -43.98
N ALA A 30 14.03 -8.39 -43.02
CA ALA A 30 13.42 -9.72 -43.14
C ALA A 30 12.13 -9.67 -44.01
N PRO A 31 11.95 -10.58 -44.99
CA PRO A 31 10.76 -10.64 -45.83
C PRO A 31 9.52 -11.11 -45.05
N ALA A 32 8.37 -10.54 -45.41
CA ALA A 32 7.10 -10.55 -44.68
C ALA A 32 6.33 -11.90 -44.58
N SER A 33 6.97 -13.04 -44.80
CA SER A 33 6.26 -14.34 -44.88
C SER A 33 6.10 -15.09 -43.55
N ILE A 34 6.75 -14.67 -42.45
CA ILE A 34 6.76 -15.44 -41.18
C ILE A 34 5.71 -14.96 -40.14
N VAL A 35 4.94 -13.90 -40.43
CA VAL A 35 4.07 -13.26 -39.40
C VAL A 35 2.63 -13.79 -39.38
N ARG A 36 2.21 -14.65 -40.31
CA ARG A 36 0.78 -14.97 -40.46
C ARG A 36 0.25 -16.14 -39.62
N GLU A 37 1.08 -16.86 -38.85
CA GLU A 37 0.67 -18.15 -38.26
C GLU A 37 0.53 -18.19 -36.73
N ALA A 38 0.70 -17.06 -36.02
CA ALA A 38 0.54 -17.01 -34.56
C ALA A 38 -0.65 -16.17 -34.06
N ALA A 39 -1.48 -15.67 -34.98
CA ALA A 39 -2.59 -14.78 -34.68
C ALA A 39 -3.95 -15.43 -34.96
N GLU A 40 -4.17 -16.68 -34.53
CA GLU A 40 -5.53 -17.20 -34.43
C GLU A 40 -5.63 -18.31 -33.36
N THR A 41 -5.87 -17.90 -32.12
CA THR A 41 -6.70 -18.68 -31.19
C THR A 41 -7.54 -17.69 -30.40
N LYS A 42 -8.72 -17.43 -30.99
CA LYS A 42 -9.83 -16.70 -30.42
C LYS A 42 -10.54 -17.62 -29.43
N SER A 43 -10.52 -17.28 -28.14
CA SER A 43 -11.41 -17.88 -27.14
C SER A 43 -12.07 -16.77 -26.32
N GLN A 44 -13.37 -16.61 -26.55
CA GLN A 44 -14.28 -15.71 -25.83
C GLN A 44 -14.62 -16.25 -24.43
N PRO A 45 -15.16 -15.40 -23.54
CA PRO A 45 -15.22 -15.61 -22.09
C PRO A 45 -16.38 -16.52 -21.69
N SER A 46 -16.12 -17.48 -20.79
CA SER A 46 -17.19 -18.19 -20.10
C SER A 46 -17.62 -17.43 -18.85
N ARG A 47 -18.93 -17.25 -18.74
CA ARG A 47 -19.66 -16.52 -17.73
C ARG A 47 -20.32 -17.56 -16.84
N GLU A 48 -19.80 -17.80 -15.63
CA GLU A 48 -20.45 -18.72 -14.69
C GLU A 48 -20.29 -18.27 -13.23
N ALA A 49 -21.42 -17.84 -12.67
CA ALA A 49 -21.81 -17.95 -11.27
C ALA A 49 -23.35 -18.03 -11.27
N PRO A 50 -24.06 -18.63 -10.28
CA PRO A 50 -23.60 -18.95 -8.92
C PRO A 50 -23.98 -20.38 -8.45
N LYS A 51 -23.31 -20.88 -7.41
CA LYS A 51 -23.89 -21.93 -6.54
C LYS A 51 -23.91 -21.46 -5.09
N GLN A 52 -25.14 -21.32 -4.61
CA GLN A 52 -25.53 -21.09 -3.24
C GLN A 52 -25.37 -22.40 -2.46
N VAL A 53 -24.84 -22.32 -1.24
CA VAL A 53 -25.03 -23.37 -0.23
C VAL A 53 -25.46 -22.68 1.06
N ALA A 54 -26.72 -22.89 1.40
CA ALA A 54 -27.33 -22.68 2.72
C ALA A 54 -27.16 -24.02 3.47
N ILE A 55 -26.93 -24.17 4.77
CA ILE A 55 -27.64 -23.75 5.99
C ILE A 55 -26.80 -24.32 7.16
N ALA A 56 -26.72 -23.64 8.30
CA ALA A 56 -27.06 -24.19 9.63
C ALA A 56 -26.76 -23.18 10.75
N ALA A 57 -27.83 -22.74 11.42
CA ALA A 57 -27.79 -22.10 12.73
C ALA A 57 -27.66 -23.16 13.84
N PRO A 58 -27.27 -22.75 15.05
CA PRO A 58 -28.05 -23.14 16.22
C PRO A 58 -28.50 -21.95 17.07
N ALA A 59 -29.66 -22.12 17.69
CA ALA A 59 -30.37 -21.13 18.49
C ALA A 59 -30.05 -21.22 20.00
N THR A 60 -30.19 -20.05 20.65
CA THR A 60 -30.63 -19.78 22.04
C THR A 60 -29.75 -20.14 23.25
N LYS A 61 -29.37 -19.11 24.01
CA LYS A 61 -30.14 -18.60 25.17
C LYS A 61 -29.65 -17.21 25.64
N PRO A 62 -30.52 -16.36 26.22
CA PRO A 62 -30.18 -14.99 26.60
C PRO A 62 -29.47 -14.94 27.96
N ARG A 63 -28.47 -14.07 28.09
CA ARG A 63 -27.89 -13.71 29.39
C ARG A 63 -28.12 -12.24 29.66
N GLN A 64 -29.18 -11.97 30.42
CA GLN A 64 -29.23 -10.78 31.25
C GLN A 64 -28.21 -10.95 32.38
N THR A 65 -27.39 -9.93 32.59
CA THR A 65 -26.78 -9.68 33.89
C THR A 65 -26.72 -8.17 34.03
N ASN A 66 -27.80 -7.64 34.60
CA ASN A 66 -27.77 -6.38 35.31
C ASN A 66 -26.84 -6.60 36.51
N ASP A 67 -25.76 -5.84 36.61
CA ASP A 67 -25.11 -5.61 37.89
C ASP A 67 -24.55 -4.19 37.96
N PRO A 68 -24.57 -3.58 39.16
CA PRO A 68 -24.61 -2.13 39.34
C PRO A 68 -23.21 -1.51 39.33
N LEU A 69 -23.09 -0.32 38.74
CA LEU A 69 -21.93 0.56 38.89
C LEU A 69 -21.76 0.95 40.38
N PRO A 70 -20.55 0.91 40.95
CA PRO A 70 -20.31 1.40 42.31
C PRO A 70 -20.41 2.94 42.38
N PRO A 71 -20.92 3.52 43.49
CA PRO A 71 -20.97 4.97 43.64
C PRO A 71 -19.56 5.53 43.89
N VAL A 72 -19.11 6.41 43.01
CA VAL A 72 -17.93 7.25 43.26
C VAL A 72 -18.28 8.26 44.35
N ALA A 73 -17.55 8.21 45.46
CA ALA A 73 -17.65 9.16 46.56
C ALA A 73 -17.14 10.54 46.14
N ILE A 74 -17.98 11.56 46.34
CA ILE A 74 -17.63 12.98 46.18
C ILE A 74 -17.30 13.54 47.56
N PRO A 75 -16.09 14.08 47.81
CA PRO A 75 -15.88 15.05 48.86
C PRO A 75 -16.09 16.49 48.35
N SER A 76 -16.83 17.24 49.17
CA SER A 76 -17.27 18.64 49.06
C SER A 76 -16.12 19.68 49.22
N PRO A 77 -16.37 20.99 48.96
CA PRO A 77 -15.39 22.06 48.65
C PRO A 77 -14.86 22.76 49.95
N PRO A 78 -14.18 23.94 49.97
CA PRO A 78 -13.94 24.93 48.90
C PRO A 78 -12.55 25.62 48.85
N ALA A 79 -12.27 26.32 47.74
CA ALA A 79 -11.36 27.47 47.73
C ALA A 79 -11.75 28.45 46.60
N PRO A 80 -11.60 29.76 46.80
CA PRO A 80 -12.17 30.80 45.95
C PRO A 80 -11.42 30.95 44.62
N VAL A 81 -12.19 31.14 43.55
CA VAL A 81 -11.69 31.50 42.22
C VAL A 81 -11.05 32.89 42.25
N PRO A 82 -9.79 33.08 41.80
CA PRO A 82 -9.35 34.37 41.33
C PRO A 82 -9.87 34.56 39.90
N THR A 83 -10.59 35.67 39.67
CA THR A 83 -11.00 36.16 38.35
C THR A 83 -9.78 36.26 37.42
N ALA A 84 -9.58 35.26 36.56
CA ALA A 84 -8.65 35.35 35.45
C ALA A 84 -9.32 36.18 34.35
N LYS A 85 -8.71 37.32 34.03
CA LYS A 85 -9.08 38.20 32.92
C LYS A 85 -9.22 37.38 31.64
N ILE A 86 -10.37 37.50 30.98
CA ILE A 86 -10.56 37.05 29.60
C ILE A 86 -9.58 37.84 28.73
N VAL A 87 -8.48 37.19 28.35
CA VAL A 87 -7.67 37.61 27.21
C VAL A 87 -8.38 37.08 25.97
N PRO A 88 -8.71 37.93 24.97
CA PRO A 88 -9.25 37.43 23.73
C PRO A 88 -8.20 36.55 23.07
N ALA A 89 -8.49 35.26 22.94
CA ALA A 89 -7.70 34.36 22.13
C ALA A 89 -7.77 34.87 20.69
N SER A 90 -6.65 35.41 20.19
CA SER A 90 -6.46 35.63 18.76
C SER A 90 -6.62 34.28 18.06
N ILE A 91 -7.77 34.09 17.41
CA ILE A 91 -8.03 32.96 16.54
C ILE A 91 -7.12 33.16 15.33
N SER A 92 -5.91 32.60 15.41
CA SER A 92 -5.04 32.49 14.24
C SER A 92 -5.76 31.59 13.23
N PRO A 93 -5.80 31.95 11.93
CA PRO A 93 -6.37 31.08 10.93
C PRO A 93 -5.62 29.75 10.96
N VAL A 94 -6.35 28.65 11.16
CA VAL A 94 -5.81 27.30 10.95
C VAL A 94 -5.38 27.24 9.49
N SER A 95 -4.07 27.19 9.25
CA SER A 95 -3.51 27.05 7.91
C SER A 95 -4.19 25.87 7.21
N PRO A 96 -4.58 26.01 5.93
CA PRO A 96 -5.22 24.92 5.20
C PRO A 96 -4.31 23.70 5.25
N SER A 97 -4.86 22.59 5.74
CA SER A 97 -4.29 21.25 5.60
C SER A 97 -3.95 21.08 4.12
N SER A 98 -2.67 21.16 3.78
CA SER A 98 -2.25 21.23 2.39
C SER A 98 -2.47 19.86 1.77
N SER A 99 -3.53 19.76 0.98
CA SER A 99 -3.83 18.62 0.12
C SER A 99 -3.01 18.79 -1.16
N GLU A 100 -2.11 17.85 -1.43
CA GLU A 100 -1.36 17.81 -2.68
C GLU A 100 -1.94 16.72 -3.58
N SER A 101 -2.37 17.07 -4.79
CA SER A 101 -2.72 16.07 -5.81
C SER A 101 -1.46 15.60 -6.52
N ALA A 102 -1.29 14.29 -6.62
CA ALA A 102 -0.08 13.62 -7.06
C ALA A 102 -0.37 12.62 -8.18
N LYS A 103 0.56 12.55 -9.14
CA LYS A 103 0.57 11.56 -10.23
C LYS A 103 2.03 11.30 -10.63
N ALA A 104 2.42 10.03 -10.67
CA ALA A 104 3.70 9.58 -11.18
C ALA A 104 3.63 8.10 -11.55
N ALA A 105 4.66 7.61 -12.25
CA ALA A 105 4.91 6.18 -12.38
C ALA A 105 5.79 5.72 -11.23
N PHE A 106 5.35 4.70 -10.50
CA PHE A 106 6.06 4.12 -9.37
C PHE A 106 6.61 2.75 -9.75
N GLY A 107 7.82 2.47 -9.28
CA GLY A 107 8.40 1.12 -9.24
C GLY A 107 8.60 0.63 -7.81
N TYR A 108 9.25 -0.51 -7.64
CA TYR A 108 9.83 -0.88 -6.35
C TYR A 108 11.15 -0.13 -6.14
N CYS A 109 11.45 0.24 -4.90
CA CYS A 109 12.74 0.87 -4.60
C CYS A 109 13.89 -0.11 -4.84
N GLY A 110 14.95 0.37 -5.47
CA GLY A 110 16.22 -0.32 -5.66
C GLY A 110 17.33 0.35 -4.86
N GLN A 111 18.59 0.12 -5.23
CA GLN A 111 19.76 0.71 -4.55
C GLN A 111 20.06 2.17 -4.98
N GLY A 112 19.27 2.71 -5.92
CA GLY A 112 19.48 4.04 -6.50
C GLY A 112 18.72 5.15 -5.77
N GLU A 113 18.56 6.29 -6.45
CA GLU A 113 17.84 7.43 -5.90
C GLU A 113 16.34 7.12 -5.76
N HIS A 114 15.82 7.32 -4.55
CA HIS A 114 14.43 7.03 -4.21
C HIS A 114 13.50 8.16 -4.65
N ILE A 115 13.22 8.27 -5.95
CA ILE A 115 12.37 9.35 -6.49
C ILE A 115 10.88 9.01 -6.44
N ASN A 116 10.44 8.03 -7.23
CA ASN A 116 9.06 7.55 -7.28
C ASN A 116 9.04 6.03 -7.14
N CYS A 117 9.13 5.54 -5.91
CA CYS A 117 9.22 4.10 -5.66
C CYS A 117 8.58 3.68 -4.34
N VAL A 118 8.16 2.43 -4.27
CA VAL A 118 7.57 1.83 -3.07
C VAL A 118 8.65 1.00 -2.35
N GLY A 119 8.99 1.41 -1.14
CA GLY A 119 9.95 0.68 -0.31
C GLY A 119 9.28 -0.42 0.48
N ASP A 120 8.16 -0.09 1.13
CA ASP A 120 7.40 -1.02 1.96
C ASP A 120 5.90 -0.80 1.82
N ALA A 121 5.14 -1.70 2.44
CA ALA A 121 3.68 -1.68 2.47
C ALA A 121 3.05 -0.37 2.94
N GLY A 122 3.75 0.46 3.73
CA GLY A 122 3.30 1.77 4.20
C GLY A 122 4.25 2.92 3.92
N ILE A 123 5.31 2.69 3.13
CA ILE A 123 6.36 3.67 2.86
C ILE A 123 6.65 3.70 1.36
N PHE A 124 6.52 4.88 0.78
CA PHE A 124 6.89 5.14 -0.60
C PHE A 124 7.57 6.50 -0.72
N TRP A 125 8.30 6.72 -1.80
CA TRP A 125 8.93 7.98 -2.12
C TRP A 125 8.17 8.62 -3.27
N TYR A 126 7.95 9.93 -3.15
CA TYR A 126 7.36 10.75 -4.20
C TYR A 126 8.22 11.99 -4.41
N LYS A 127 8.73 12.20 -5.62
CA LYS A 127 9.67 13.29 -5.95
C LYS A 127 10.87 13.38 -4.99
N GLY A 128 11.34 12.25 -4.44
CA GLY A 128 12.45 12.22 -3.48
C GLY A 128 12.05 12.38 -2.01
N GLU A 129 10.79 12.77 -1.71
CA GLU A 129 10.30 12.85 -0.34
C GLU A 129 9.80 11.49 0.14
N LYS A 130 10.28 11.03 1.29
CA LYS A 130 9.80 9.79 1.93
C LYS A 130 8.43 10.04 2.54
N ILE A 131 7.42 9.38 2.03
CA ILE A 131 6.03 9.44 2.51
C ILE A 131 5.71 8.21 3.36
N VAL A 132 5.09 8.44 4.52
CA VAL A 132 4.59 7.39 5.42
C VAL A 132 3.06 7.46 5.45
N ILE A 133 2.39 6.36 5.15
CA ILE A 133 0.91 6.30 5.16
C ILE A 133 0.42 6.29 6.60
N ALA A 134 -0.22 7.37 7.03
CA ALA A 134 -0.48 7.64 8.44
C ALA A 134 -1.66 6.86 9.04
N ASP A 135 -2.60 6.41 8.21
CA ASP A 135 -3.85 5.79 8.67
C ASP A 135 -3.81 4.24 8.71
N MET A 136 -2.62 3.64 8.59
CA MET A 136 -2.44 2.20 8.73
C MET A 136 -1.09 1.82 9.33
N ILE A 137 -0.98 0.58 9.78
CA ILE A 137 0.26 -0.07 10.21
C ILE A 137 0.43 -1.35 9.39
N SER A 138 1.58 -1.51 8.73
CA SER A 138 1.93 -2.70 7.96
C SER A 138 3.23 -3.31 8.46
N PRO A 139 3.42 -4.64 8.31
CA PRO A 139 4.73 -5.24 8.53
C PRO A 139 5.75 -4.76 7.49
N ASP A 140 7.03 -4.84 7.86
CA ASP A 140 8.19 -4.53 7.04
C ASP A 140 8.70 -5.84 6.38
N VAL A 141 8.96 -5.80 5.07
CA VAL A 141 9.39 -7.00 4.31
C VAL A 141 10.75 -7.50 4.78
N ASP A 142 11.67 -6.60 5.06
CA ASP A 142 13.06 -6.89 5.40
C ASP A 142 13.22 -7.23 6.89
N ARG A 143 12.29 -6.76 7.74
CA ARG A 143 12.27 -7.01 9.19
C ARG A 143 11.21 -8.00 9.66
N ALA A 144 10.59 -8.74 8.74
CA ALA A 144 9.60 -9.76 9.07
C ALA A 144 10.19 -10.84 9.99
N ARG A 145 9.44 -11.23 11.04
CA ARG A 145 9.89 -12.21 12.05
C ARG A 145 9.53 -13.65 11.69
N CYS A 146 8.65 -13.84 10.72
CA CYS A 146 8.18 -15.13 10.24
C CYS A 146 7.72 -15.03 8.78
N GLU A 147 7.54 -16.18 8.13
CA GLU A 147 7.15 -16.24 6.71
C GLU A 147 5.78 -15.63 6.43
N ASP A 148 4.82 -15.78 7.35
CA ASP A 148 3.48 -15.22 7.13
C ASP A 148 3.48 -13.68 7.22
N GLU A 149 4.26 -13.11 8.15
CA GLU A 149 4.49 -11.66 8.21
C GLU A 149 5.15 -11.15 6.92
N ARG A 150 6.14 -11.88 6.39
CA ARG A 150 6.82 -11.55 5.13
C ARG A 150 5.86 -11.60 3.93
N LYS A 151 5.00 -12.63 3.85
CA LYS A 151 3.99 -12.76 2.78
C LYS A 151 3.01 -11.60 2.82
N ILE A 152 2.51 -11.23 4.00
CA ILE A 152 1.60 -10.09 4.18
C ILE A 152 2.30 -8.80 3.77
N ALA A 153 3.54 -8.57 4.23
CA ALA A 153 4.32 -7.38 3.88
C ALA A 153 4.52 -7.25 2.35
N PHE A 154 4.88 -8.35 1.67
CA PHE A 154 5.07 -8.35 0.23
C PHE A 154 3.77 -8.11 -0.54
N ALA A 155 2.68 -8.76 -0.12
CA ALA A 155 1.35 -8.56 -0.71
C ALA A 155 0.88 -7.11 -0.54
N ALA A 156 1.07 -6.53 0.65
CA ALA A 156 0.75 -5.15 0.95
C ALA A 156 1.59 -4.16 0.11
N LYS A 157 2.90 -4.39 -0.03
CA LYS A 157 3.80 -3.61 -0.89
C LYS A 157 3.37 -3.65 -2.36
N SER A 158 3.09 -4.85 -2.89
CA SER A 158 2.61 -5.01 -4.27
C SER A 158 1.26 -4.35 -4.48
N ARG A 159 0.38 -4.40 -3.48
CA ARG A 159 -0.94 -3.77 -3.56
C ARG A 159 -0.84 -2.26 -3.54
N LEU A 160 -0.02 -1.68 -2.66
CA LEU A 160 0.23 -0.24 -2.62
C LEU A 160 0.77 0.27 -3.97
N LEU A 161 1.71 -0.45 -4.58
CA LEU A 161 2.22 -0.12 -5.91
C LEU A 161 1.10 -0.05 -6.96
N ALA A 162 0.21 -1.05 -6.98
CA ALA A 162 -0.92 -1.06 -7.89
C ALA A 162 -1.88 0.11 -7.66
N LEU A 163 -2.11 0.50 -6.39
CA LEU A 163 -2.94 1.64 -6.05
C LEU A 163 -2.34 2.96 -6.54
N LEU A 164 -1.05 3.19 -6.29
CA LEU A 164 -0.33 4.40 -6.71
C LEU A 164 -0.34 4.55 -8.24
N ASN A 165 -0.12 3.45 -8.97
CA ASN A 165 -0.06 3.45 -10.44
C ASN A 165 -1.43 3.45 -11.14
N ALA A 166 -2.52 3.19 -10.42
CA ALA A 166 -3.86 3.14 -11.02
C ALA A 166 -4.45 4.52 -11.38
N GLY A 167 -3.75 5.63 -11.11
CA GLY A 167 -4.16 6.97 -11.51
C GLY A 167 -3.65 8.07 -10.58
N PRO A 168 -4.12 9.32 -10.76
CA PRO A 168 -3.87 10.40 -9.81
C PRO A 168 -4.40 10.06 -8.41
N PHE A 169 -3.80 10.59 -7.37
CA PHE A 169 -4.21 10.40 -5.98
C PHE A 169 -3.90 11.67 -5.19
N ASP A 170 -4.56 11.84 -4.05
CA ASP A 170 -4.38 12.99 -3.18
C ASP A 170 -3.59 12.59 -1.93
N MET A 171 -2.72 13.48 -1.47
CA MET A 171 -1.92 13.33 -0.26
C MET A 171 -2.24 14.46 0.70
N ASN A 172 -2.85 14.12 1.83
CA ASN A 172 -3.20 15.08 2.87
C ASN A 172 -2.20 14.95 4.02
N ALA A 173 -1.63 16.07 4.47
CA ALA A 173 -0.73 16.07 5.62
C ALA A 173 -1.45 15.58 6.89
N ALA A 174 -0.84 14.60 7.56
CA ALA A 174 -1.39 13.99 8.78
C ALA A 174 -0.57 14.31 10.04
N GLY A 175 0.52 15.06 9.89
CA GLY A 175 1.45 15.40 10.96
C GLY A 175 2.64 16.18 10.40
N LYS A 176 3.62 16.44 11.27
CA LYS A 176 4.88 17.07 10.86
C LYS A 176 5.82 16.01 10.28
N SER A 177 6.54 16.37 9.22
CA SER A 177 7.63 15.54 8.71
C SER A 177 8.78 15.49 9.71
N ASP A 178 9.37 14.31 9.86
CA ASP A 178 10.54 14.06 10.70
C ASP A 178 11.51 13.07 10.01
N ASP A 179 12.51 12.58 10.74
CA ASP A 179 13.50 11.63 10.22
C ASP A 179 12.89 10.31 9.74
N ARG A 180 11.67 9.97 10.17
CA ARG A 180 10.96 8.76 9.72
C ARG A 180 10.29 8.98 8.38
N GLY A 181 9.93 10.21 8.06
CA GLY A 181 9.33 10.65 6.80
C GLY A 181 8.19 11.65 7.01
N ALA A 182 7.49 11.98 5.93
CA ALA A 182 6.32 12.84 5.95
C ALA A 182 5.04 12.00 6.11
N PRO A 183 4.32 12.10 7.25
CA PRO A 183 3.07 11.37 7.44
C PRO A 183 1.96 11.97 6.56
N ARG A 184 1.39 11.16 5.67
CA ARG A 184 0.29 11.56 4.78
C ARG A 184 -0.86 10.55 4.85
N VAL A 185 -2.10 11.02 4.75
CA VAL A 185 -3.23 10.18 4.36
C VAL A 185 -3.34 10.23 2.84
N VAL A 186 -3.19 9.07 2.20
CA VAL A 186 -3.18 8.94 0.74
C VAL A 186 -4.51 8.37 0.28
N SER A 187 -5.19 9.06 -0.62
CA SER A 187 -6.54 8.70 -1.05
C SER A 187 -6.77 8.88 -2.53
N ARG A 188 -7.75 8.15 -3.07
CA ARG A 188 -8.33 8.41 -4.39
C ARG A 188 -9.84 8.38 -4.26
N ASP A 189 -10.52 9.37 -4.83
CA ASP A 189 -11.99 9.49 -4.79
C ASP A 189 -12.54 9.43 -3.35
N GLY A 190 -11.85 10.06 -2.41
CA GLY A 190 -12.20 10.05 -0.99
C GLY A 190 -11.95 8.74 -0.24
N ARG A 191 -11.43 7.69 -0.92
CA ARG A 191 -11.11 6.41 -0.29
C ARG A 191 -9.60 6.29 -0.02
N SER A 192 -9.25 6.12 1.24
CA SER A 192 -7.86 5.97 1.66
C SER A 192 -7.25 4.64 1.20
N PHE A 193 -6.00 4.68 0.77
CA PHE A 193 -5.19 3.50 0.48
C PHE A 193 -4.90 2.70 1.75
N GLY A 194 -4.66 3.39 2.88
CA GLY A 194 -4.44 2.74 4.17
C GLY A 194 -5.65 1.92 4.61
N THR A 195 -6.84 2.52 4.58
CA THR A 195 -8.10 1.81 4.84
C THR A 195 -8.30 0.65 3.88
N ARG A 196 -8.00 0.82 2.59
CA ARG A 196 -8.15 -0.26 1.60
C ARG A 196 -7.24 -1.46 1.90
N LEU A 197 -6.01 -1.21 2.35
CA LEU A 197 -5.08 -2.28 2.75
C LEU A 197 -5.52 -2.95 4.05
N ILE A 198 -6.13 -2.22 4.97
CA ILE A 198 -6.72 -2.79 6.19
C ILE A 198 -7.90 -3.70 5.84
N ASP A 199 -8.82 -3.24 4.98
CA ASP A 199 -9.98 -4.01 4.51
C ASP A 199 -9.56 -5.32 3.82
N GLU A 200 -8.41 -5.31 3.13
CA GLU A 200 -7.83 -6.46 2.44
C GLU A 200 -7.01 -7.38 3.37
N GLY A 201 -6.92 -7.07 4.67
CA GLY A 201 -6.14 -7.86 5.65
C GLY A 201 -4.62 -7.72 5.51
N LEU A 202 -4.17 -6.72 4.74
CA LEU A 202 -2.76 -6.44 4.42
C LEU A 202 -2.12 -5.44 5.39
N ALA A 203 -2.93 -4.74 6.17
CA ALA A 203 -2.51 -3.79 7.19
C ALA A 203 -3.48 -3.79 8.38
N ARG A 204 -3.14 -3.05 9.44
CA ARG A 204 -3.96 -2.88 10.65
C ARG A 204 -4.21 -1.42 10.96
N LYS A 205 -5.30 -1.15 11.68
CA LYS A 205 -5.62 0.19 12.17
C LYS A 205 -4.56 0.66 13.18
N PRO A 206 -4.10 1.91 13.12
CA PRO A 206 -3.22 2.48 14.13
C PRO A 206 -3.83 2.39 15.53
N GLY A 207 -3.01 2.04 16.53
CA GLY A 207 -3.45 1.91 17.92
C GLY A 207 -4.30 0.66 18.22
N SER A 208 -4.57 -0.20 17.23
CA SER A 208 -5.16 -1.51 17.51
C SER A 208 -4.16 -2.39 18.27
N ALA A 209 -4.64 -3.13 19.27
CA ALA A 209 -3.88 -4.20 19.91
C ALA A 209 -3.75 -5.38 18.93
N GLY A 210 -3.01 -5.18 17.84
CA GLY A 210 -2.79 -6.21 16.83
C GLY A 210 -1.95 -7.34 17.43
N GLY A 211 -2.42 -8.59 17.30
CA GLY A 211 -1.64 -9.78 17.66
C GLY A 211 -0.37 -9.95 16.83
N SER A 212 0.33 -11.08 16.91
CA SER A 212 1.42 -11.33 15.94
C SER A 212 0.87 -11.35 14.51
N TRP A 213 1.72 -11.00 13.53
CA TRP A 213 1.48 -11.34 12.12
C TRP A 213 1.91 -12.78 11.81
N CYS A 214 2.53 -13.43 12.79
CA CYS A 214 2.85 -14.84 12.81
C CYS A 214 1.66 -15.63 13.34
N ALA A 215 1.39 -16.76 12.71
CA ALA A 215 0.41 -17.75 13.14
C ALA A 215 0.73 -18.33 14.53
#